data_AF-G9Y970-F1
#
_entry.id   AF-G9Y970-F1
#
_cell.length_a   1.000
_cell.length_b   1.000
_cell.length_c   1.000
_cell.angle_alpha   90.00
_cell.angle_beta   90.00
_cell.angle_gamma   90.00
#
_symmetry.space_group_name_H-M   'P 1'
#
loop_
_entity.id
_entity.type
_entity.pdbx_description
1 polymer ?
#
loop_
_entity_poly.entity_id
_entity_poly.type
_entity_poly.pdbx_seq_one_letter_code
_entity_poly.pdbx_strand_id
1 'polypeptide(L)'
;MADWNIRPTMKKTSCYTSKAFFAILILWYAGSSFSVSAAQEEGRTLSDELPAAPYLLPNAPTFDLTLVQFRAKYNIENPTLIINEYRAISVKNEETAITRAASKINDYLYSSVVLEKGTGKIKSLQITYIPPVSIKNDKENGKDGKKLDKSDDKVSRESRELAINYMAAIMRHFSPTLTFDQCTAKVSSLLNKGKGQLYFAQNDGAMRYVVSDSAEKGITFAVEPIKLSLSDNAA
;
A
#
# COMPACT_ATOMS: atom_id res chain seq x y z
N MET A 1 -32.27 -0.20 73.90
CA MET A 1 -31.64 -1.37 74.55
C MET A 1 -30.32 -1.64 73.86
N ALA A 2 -29.26 -1.57 74.67
CA ALA A 2 -27.84 -1.91 74.52
C ALA A 2 -27.20 -2.19 73.13
N ASP A 3 -26.21 -1.33 72.87
CA ASP A 3 -24.92 -1.48 72.19
C ASP A 3 -24.21 -2.85 72.29
N TRP A 4 -23.49 -3.25 71.23
CA TRP A 4 -22.09 -3.68 71.37
C TRP A 4 -21.27 -3.50 70.07
N ASN A 5 -20.15 -2.82 70.27
CA ASN A 5 -19.09 -2.40 69.37
C ASN A 5 -18.16 -3.56 68.88
N ILE A 6 -17.43 -3.29 67.79
CA ILE A 6 -15.94 -3.31 67.67
C ILE A 6 -15.50 -3.64 66.21
N ARG A 7 -14.84 -2.65 65.57
CA ARG A 7 -13.99 -2.73 64.35
C ARG A 7 -12.53 -3.07 64.75
N PRO A 8 -11.49 -2.86 63.91
CA PRO A 8 -11.13 -3.34 62.56
C PRO A 8 -9.69 -3.97 62.55
N THR A 9 -9.23 -4.53 61.43
CA THR A 9 -7.79 -4.44 61.06
C THR A 9 -7.58 -4.29 59.55
N MET A 10 -6.93 -3.18 59.17
CA MET A 10 -6.28 -2.93 57.88
C MET A 10 -4.81 -3.33 57.96
N LYS A 11 -4.24 -3.95 56.91
CA LYS A 11 -2.82 -3.89 56.46
C LYS A 11 -2.79 -4.37 54.99
N LYS A 12 -2.08 -3.82 53.99
CA LYS A 12 -1.18 -2.67 53.84
C LYS A 12 -1.13 -2.31 52.35
N THR A 13 -1.05 -1.02 52.09
CA THR A 13 -0.66 -0.34 50.84
C THR A 13 0.77 -0.68 50.42
N SER A 14 1.03 -0.77 49.11
CA SER A 14 2.34 -0.44 48.54
C SER A 14 2.17 0.73 47.58
N CYS A 15 2.62 1.88 48.05
CA CYS A 15 2.76 3.13 47.34
C CYS A 15 4.20 3.15 46.79
N TYR A 16 4.37 3.24 45.47
CA TYR A 16 5.70 3.50 44.90
C TYR A 16 5.96 5.00 45.01
N THR A 17 6.78 5.35 45.99
CA THR A 17 7.16 6.72 46.32
C THR A 17 8.18 7.26 45.33
N SER A 18 7.85 8.42 44.78
CA SER A 18 8.78 9.42 44.28
C SER A 18 9.93 9.66 45.25
N LYS A 19 11.16 9.67 44.75
CA LYS A 19 12.30 10.32 45.39
C LYS A 19 12.96 11.24 44.37
N ALA A 20 12.53 12.50 44.41
CA ALA A 20 13.34 13.62 43.98
C ALA A 20 14.57 13.70 44.90
N PHE A 21 15.76 13.65 44.31
CA PHE A 21 16.98 14.11 44.95
C PHE A 21 17.40 15.41 44.26
N PHE A 22 17.20 16.51 44.98
CA PHE A 22 17.87 17.78 44.73
C PHE A 22 19.32 17.63 45.21
N ALA A 23 20.27 17.63 44.29
CA ALA A 23 21.67 17.86 44.59
C ALA A 23 22.13 19.04 43.72
N ILE A 24 22.24 20.19 44.37
CA ILE A 24 22.93 21.38 43.85
C ILE A 24 24.42 21.07 43.96
N LEU A 25 25.11 20.98 42.83
CA LEU A 25 26.56 21.09 42.75
C LEU A 25 26.90 22.15 41.71
N ILE A 26 27.23 23.35 42.20
CA ILE A 26 27.85 24.41 41.42
C ILE A 26 29.33 24.05 41.31
N LEU A 27 29.82 23.77 40.10
CA LEU A 27 31.24 23.86 39.78
C LEU A 27 31.39 24.60 38.45
N TRP A 28 32.05 25.76 38.51
CA TRP A 28 32.50 26.53 37.37
C TRP A 28 33.66 25.79 36.68
N TYR A 29 33.56 25.60 35.37
CA TYR A 29 34.73 25.43 34.51
C TYR A 29 34.55 26.19 33.19
N ALA A 30 35.64 26.83 32.80
CA ALA A 30 35.75 27.85 31.76
C ALA A 30 35.65 27.28 30.34
N GLY A 31 35.13 28.12 29.44
CA GLY A 31 35.56 28.27 28.05
C GLY A 31 35.74 27.01 27.21
N SER A 32 34.71 26.66 26.43
CA SER A 32 34.87 26.05 25.10
C SER A 32 33.59 26.32 24.31
N SER A 33 33.67 27.19 23.30
CA SER A 33 32.62 27.33 22.30
C SER A 33 32.56 26.03 21.51
N PHE A 34 31.67 25.12 21.88
CA PHE A 34 31.26 24.04 21.00
C PHE A 34 30.27 24.62 20.00
N SER A 35 30.77 24.96 18.81
CA SER A 35 29.90 25.07 17.64
C SER A 35 29.29 23.69 17.43
N VAL A 36 28.02 23.53 17.79
CA VAL A 36 27.19 22.47 17.23
C VAL A 36 27.11 22.79 15.75
N SER A 37 27.99 22.16 14.96
CA SER A 37 27.69 21.98 13.55
C SER A 37 26.42 21.14 13.54
N ALA A 38 25.30 21.78 13.23
CA ALA A 38 24.13 21.07 12.78
C ALA A 38 24.60 20.22 11.61
N ALA A 39 24.89 18.95 11.87
CA ALA A 39 24.98 17.95 10.84
C ALA A 39 23.59 17.96 10.21
N GLN A 40 23.53 18.66 9.09
CA GLN A 40 22.42 18.70 8.17
C GLN A 40 22.20 17.24 7.79
N GLU A 41 21.30 16.55 8.50
CA GLU A 41 20.65 15.35 7.99
C GLU A 41 19.88 15.83 6.77
N GLU A 42 20.60 15.89 5.64
CA GLU A 42 19.96 15.99 4.34
C GLU A 42 18.99 14.83 4.26
N GLY A 43 17.71 15.19 4.13
CA GLY A 43 16.62 14.26 4.06
C GLY A 43 16.88 13.24 2.97
N ARG A 44 17.35 12.06 3.38
CA ARG A 44 17.30 10.85 2.58
C ARG A 44 15.82 10.56 2.37
N THR A 45 15.26 11.07 1.29
CA THR A 45 13.94 10.67 0.85
C THR A 45 13.99 9.18 0.58
N LEU A 46 13.10 8.40 1.21
CA LEU A 46 12.93 6.94 1.00
C LEU A 46 12.82 6.53 -0.48
N SER A 47 12.65 7.47 -1.40
CA SER A 47 12.69 7.29 -2.85
C SER A 47 14.07 7.01 -3.44
N ASP A 48 15.18 7.38 -2.78
CA ASP A 48 16.54 7.15 -3.31
C ASP A 48 17.02 5.70 -3.19
N GLU A 49 16.31 4.87 -2.41
CA GLU A 49 16.70 3.47 -2.16
C GLU A 49 15.88 2.46 -3.00
N LEU A 50 14.80 2.89 -3.66
CA LEU A 50 13.97 2.01 -4.47
C LEU A 50 14.47 1.95 -5.92
N PRO A 51 14.66 0.75 -6.50
CA PRO A 51 15.00 0.63 -7.91
C PRO A 51 13.90 1.24 -8.77
N ALA A 52 14.30 1.91 -9.85
CA ALA A 52 13.35 2.47 -10.82
C ALA A 52 12.38 1.39 -11.29
N ALA A 53 11.08 1.72 -11.34
CA ALA A 53 10.05 0.75 -11.70
C ALA A 53 10.32 0.18 -13.11
N PRO A 54 10.36 -1.15 -13.32
CA PRO A 54 11.02 -1.66 -14.52
C PRO A 54 10.26 -1.38 -15.83
N TYR A 55 8.96 -1.06 -15.76
CA TYR A 55 8.16 -0.59 -16.90
C TYR A 55 8.52 0.84 -17.36
N LEU A 56 9.31 1.58 -16.59
CA LEU A 56 9.82 2.91 -16.95
C LEU A 56 11.17 2.85 -17.66
N LEU A 57 11.82 1.69 -17.67
CA LEU A 57 13.14 1.55 -18.30
C LEU A 57 13.02 1.68 -19.83
N PRO A 58 14.07 2.20 -20.50
CA PRO A 58 14.17 2.14 -21.94
C PRO A 58 13.99 0.70 -22.44
N ASN A 59 13.26 0.53 -23.55
CA ASN A 59 12.94 -0.79 -24.12
C ASN A 59 12.18 -1.74 -23.18
N ALA A 60 11.55 -1.23 -22.12
CA ALA A 60 10.66 -2.03 -21.30
C ALA A 60 9.57 -2.69 -22.16
N PRO A 61 9.30 -3.99 -21.97
CA PRO A 61 8.35 -4.73 -22.79
C PRO A 61 6.94 -4.15 -22.70
N THR A 62 6.13 -4.46 -23.70
CA THR A 62 4.70 -4.15 -23.73
C THR A 62 3.91 -5.44 -23.92
N PHE A 63 2.68 -5.46 -23.41
CA PHE A 63 1.70 -6.42 -23.90
C PHE A 63 1.43 -6.14 -25.38
N ASP A 64 1.17 -7.17 -26.16
CA ASP A 64 0.71 -7.02 -27.54
C ASP A 64 -0.78 -6.66 -27.59
N LEU A 65 -1.15 -5.63 -26.83
CA LEU A 65 -2.52 -5.20 -26.60
C LEU A 65 -2.53 -3.70 -26.29
N THR A 66 -3.32 -2.96 -27.05
CA THR A 66 -3.59 -1.54 -26.77
C THR A 66 -4.59 -1.39 -25.64
N LEU A 67 -4.60 -0.22 -24.99
CA LEU A 67 -5.58 0.10 -23.94
C LEU A 67 -7.04 -0.09 -24.38
N VAL A 68 -7.34 0.31 -25.62
CA VAL A 68 -8.69 0.22 -26.18
C VAL A 68 -9.12 -1.23 -26.35
N GLN A 69 -8.25 -2.07 -26.93
CA GLN A 69 -8.51 -3.50 -27.11
C GLN A 69 -8.64 -4.22 -25.76
N PHE A 70 -7.75 -3.91 -24.82
CA PHE A 70 -7.83 -4.44 -23.45
C PHE A 70 -9.19 -4.16 -22.83
N ARG A 71 -9.59 -2.88 -22.76
CA ARG A 71 -10.82 -2.51 -22.07
C ARG A 71 -12.05 -3.14 -22.72
N ALA A 72 -12.11 -3.15 -24.05
CA ALA A 72 -13.23 -3.75 -24.79
C ALA A 72 -13.36 -5.24 -24.44
N LYS A 73 -12.27 -6.01 -24.56
CA LYS A 73 -12.26 -7.44 -24.28
C LYS A 73 -12.50 -7.74 -22.79
N TYR A 74 -11.86 -6.99 -21.89
CA TYR A 74 -12.03 -7.14 -20.44
C TYR A 74 -13.49 -6.94 -20.02
N ASN A 75 -14.17 -5.90 -20.51
CA ASN A 75 -15.57 -5.63 -20.15
C ASN A 75 -16.53 -6.69 -20.70
N ILE A 76 -16.25 -7.27 -21.88
CA ILE A 76 -17.00 -8.41 -22.41
C ILE A 76 -16.83 -9.65 -21.51
N GLU A 77 -15.60 -9.91 -21.06
CA GLU A 77 -15.25 -11.07 -20.23
C GLU A 77 -15.69 -10.94 -18.77
N ASN A 78 -16.03 -9.72 -18.31
CA ASN A 78 -16.35 -9.41 -16.91
C ASN A 78 -17.52 -8.40 -16.83
N PRO A 79 -18.75 -8.78 -17.22
CA PRO A 79 -19.89 -7.85 -17.31
C PRO A 79 -20.30 -7.23 -15.96
N THR A 80 -19.91 -7.82 -14.84
CA THR A 80 -20.19 -7.32 -13.47
C THR A 80 -19.02 -6.53 -12.86
N LEU A 81 -17.86 -6.50 -13.50
CA LEU A 81 -16.65 -5.81 -13.05
C LEU A 81 -16.18 -4.84 -14.13
N ILE A 82 -17.04 -3.95 -14.59
CA ILE A 82 -16.73 -3.05 -15.70
C ILE A 82 -15.64 -2.05 -15.30
N ILE A 83 -14.72 -1.77 -16.24
CA ILE A 83 -13.79 -0.63 -16.16
C ILE A 83 -14.31 0.48 -17.09
N ASN A 84 -14.44 1.69 -16.53
CA ASN A 84 -14.84 2.89 -17.26
C ASN A 84 -13.74 3.37 -18.22
N GLU A 85 -14.01 4.46 -18.94
CA GLU A 85 -13.01 5.03 -19.84
C GLU A 85 -11.81 5.57 -19.08
N TYR A 86 -10.62 5.33 -19.62
CA TYR A 86 -9.38 5.86 -19.08
C TYR A 86 -9.19 7.31 -19.52
N ARG A 87 -8.79 8.16 -18.58
CA ARG A 87 -8.45 9.56 -18.80
C ARG A 87 -6.94 9.74 -18.64
N ALA A 88 -6.33 10.47 -19.57
CA ALA A 88 -4.91 10.76 -19.52
C ALA A 88 -4.53 11.54 -18.26
N ILE A 89 -3.37 11.22 -17.70
CA ILE A 89 -2.76 11.92 -16.56
C ILE A 89 -1.48 12.57 -17.07
N SER A 90 -1.46 13.90 -17.09
CA SER A 90 -0.28 14.67 -17.43
C SER A 90 0.55 14.95 -16.17
N VAL A 91 1.82 14.57 -16.20
CA VAL A 91 2.80 14.96 -15.18
C VAL A 91 3.58 16.14 -15.73
N LYS A 92 3.64 17.25 -14.97
CA LYS A 92 4.38 18.44 -15.37
C LYS A 92 5.87 18.12 -15.48
N ASN A 93 6.53 18.66 -16.50
CA ASN A 93 7.98 18.55 -16.73
C ASN A 93 8.51 17.13 -17.02
N GLU A 94 7.66 16.19 -17.45
CA GLU A 94 8.07 14.86 -17.89
C GLU A 94 8.01 14.74 -19.43
N GLU A 95 9.13 14.94 -20.13
CA GLU A 95 9.31 14.42 -21.49
C GLU A 95 9.56 12.91 -21.42
N THR A 96 8.53 12.14 -21.09
CA THR A 96 8.64 10.68 -20.98
C THR A 96 8.20 9.99 -22.27
N ALA A 97 8.84 8.86 -22.58
CA ALA A 97 8.46 7.97 -23.68
C ALA A 97 7.16 7.17 -23.38
N ILE A 98 6.39 7.60 -22.38
CA ILE A 98 5.19 6.91 -21.91
C ILE A 98 3.98 7.84 -21.86
N THR A 99 2.80 7.25 -21.79
CA THR A 99 1.56 7.95 -21.49
C THR A 99 0.90 7.28 -20.30
N ARG A 100 0.48 8.07 -19.31
CA ARG A 100 -0.24 7.56 -18.13
C ARG A 100 -1.72 7.86 -18.28
N ALA A 101 -2.56 6.92 -17.86
CA ALA A 101 -4.00 7.13 -17.79
C ALA A 101 -4.61 6.38 -16.61
N ALA A 102 -5.79 6.80 -16.15
CA ALA A 102 -6.53 6.12 -15.10
C ALA A 102 -8.04 6.14 -15.35
N SER A 103 -8.72 5.13 -14.84
CA SER A 103 -10.16 5.00 -14.80
C SER A 103 -10.60 4.83 -13.35
N LYS A 104 -11.50 5.69 -12.88
CA LYS A 104 -12.17 5.54 -11.58
C LYS A 104 -13.21 4.42 -11.68
N ILE A 105 -13.13 3.43 -10.80
CA ILE A 105 -14.12 2.36 -10.68
C ILE A 105 -15.18 2.79 -9.64
N ASN A 106 -14.73 3.17 -8.45
CA ASN A 106 -15.53 3.80 -7.40
C ASN A 106 -14.64 4.70 -6.52
N ASP A 107 -15.12 5.12 -5.35
CA ASP A 107 -14.36 6.00 -4.44
C ASP A 107 -13.15 5.33 -3.77
N TYR A 108 -13.12 4.00 -3.72
CA TYR A 108 -12.10 3.21 -3.06
C TYR A 108 -11.21 2.44 -4.03
N LEU A 109 -11.53 2.45 -5.33
CA LEU A 109 -10.90 1.61 -6.32
C LEU A 109 -10.71 2.36 -7.64
N TYR A 110 -9.50 2.32 -8.16
CA TYR A 110 -9.18 2.83 -9.48
C TYR A 110 -8.25 1.88 -10.22
N SER A 111 -8.32 1.94 -11.55
CA SER A 111 -7.35 1.30 -12.42
C SER A 111 -6.46 2.35 -13.05
N SER A 112 -5.15 2.10 -13.09
CA SER A 112 -4.17 2.94 -13.76
C SER A 112 -3.40 2.13 -14.80
N VAL A 113 -2.92 2.82 -15.84
CA VAL A 113 -2.13 2.22 -16.90
C VAL A 113 -0.96 3.11 -17.27
N VAL A 114 0.12 2.44 -17.66
CA VAL A 114 1.25 3.05 -18.34
C VAL A 114 1.31 2.48 -19.75
N LEU A 115 1.34 3.36 -20.74
CA LEU A 115 1.34 3.03 -22.15
C LEU A 115 2.64 3.45 -22.79
N GLU A 116 3.06 2.72 -23.81
CA GLU A 116 4.09 3.16 -24.73
C GLU A 116 3.57 4.27 -25.63
N LYS A 117 4.32 5.38 -25.70
CA LYS A 117 3.96 6.53 -26.54
C LYS A 117 3.98 6.11 -28.01
N GLY A 118 2.98 6.56 -28.76
CA GLY A 118 2.84 6.27 -30.20
C GLY A 118 2.10 4.96 -30.51
N THR A 119 2.30 3.89 -29.73
CA THR A 119 1.62 2.61 -29.98
C THR A 119 0.38 2.42 -29.11
N GLY A 120 0.32 3.05 -27.93
CA GLY A 120 -0.77 2.86 -26.97
C GLY A 120 -0.79 1.44 -26.35
N LYS A 121 0.26 0.65 -26.57
CA LYS A 121 0.42 -0.69 -25.97
C LYS A 121 0.74 -0.56 -24.49
N ILE A 122 0.23 -1.50 -23.71
CA ILE A 122 0.29 -1.46 -22.25
C ILE A 122 1.67 -1.93 -21.77
N LYS A 123 2.37 -1.10 -20.99
CA LYS A 123 3.61 -1.46 -20.25
C LYS A 123 3.34 -1.93 -18.82
N SER A 124 2.31 -1.40 -18.17
CA SER A 124 1.86 -1.81 -16.83
C SER A 124 0.38 -1.46 -16.68
N LEU A 125 -0.38 -2.36 -16.06
CA LEU A 125 -1.78 -2.16 -15.70
C LEU A 125 -1.94 -2.46 -14.22
N GLN A 126 -2.58 -1.54 -13.49
CA GLN A 126 -2.68 -1.60 -12.05
C GLN A 126 -4.12 -1.45 -11.57
N ILE A 127 -4.38 -2.01 -10.40
CA ILE A 127 -5.55 -1.76 -9.57
C ILE A 127 -5.05 -1.27 -8.23
N THR A 128 -5.57 -0.14 -7.78
CA THR A 128 -5.27 0.38 -6.45
C THR A 128 -6.54 0.50 -5.63
N TYR A 129 -6.53 -0.17 -4.49
CA TYR A 129 -7.53 -0.08 -3.43
C TYR A 129 -7.08 0.93 -2.39
N ILE A 130 -7.88 1.97 -2.18
CA ILE A 130 -7.71 2.93 -1.09
C ILE A 130 -8.73 2.56 0.00
N PRO A 131 -8.28 2.18 1.21
CA PRO A 131 -9.19 1.92 2.32
C PRO A 131 -10.04 3.14 2.63
N PRO A 132 -11.34 2.98 2.93
CA PRO A 132 -12.12 4.06 3.50
C PRO A 132 -11.43 4.57 4.77
N VAL A 133 -11.29 5.88 4.91
CA VAL A 133 -10.60 6.51 6.05
C VAL A 133 -11.30 6.09 7.34
N SER A 134 -10.70 5.20 8.11
CA SER A 134 -11.11 4.95 9.49
C SER A 134 -10.58 6.09 10.35
N ILE A 135 -11.41 7.09 10.65
CA ILE A 135 -11.08 8.14 11.62
C ILE A 135 -10.94 7.48 13.00
N LYS A 136 -9.72 7.03 13.33
CA LYS A 136 -9.29 6.86 14.72
C LYS A 136 -9.02 8.25 15.26
N ASN A 137 -10.05 8.85 15.85
CA ASN A 137 -9.81 9.93 16.79
C ASN A 137 -9.13 9.26 17.98
N ASP A 138 -7.82 9.42 18.09
CA ASP A 138 -7.13 9.26 19.35
C ASP A 138 -7.76 10.28 20.30
N LYS A 139 -8.71 9.82 21.11
CA LYS A 139 -9.12 10.57 22.29
C LYS A 139 -7.95 10.50 23.26
N GLU A 140 -7.16 11.56 23.22
CA GLU A 140 -6.77 12.28 24.42
C GLU A 140 -7.84 12.10 25.52
N ASN A 141 -7.41 11.49 26.62
CA ASN A 141 -8.12 11.36 27.90
C ASN A 141 -9.34 10.43 27.97
N GLY A 142 -9.09 9.26 28.56
CA GLY A 142 -9.87 8.72 29.68
C GLY A 142 -11.30 8.27 29.40
N LYS A 143 -11.48 6.94 29.33
CA LYS A 143 -12.75 6.19 29.39
C LYS A 143 -13.76 6.56 28.29
N ASP A 144 -13.75 5.73 27.26
CA ASP A 144 -14.91 5.15 26.55
C ASP A 144 -14.38 4.70 25.19
N GLY A 145 -14.03 3.42 25.08
CA GLY A 145 -13.51 2.83 23.85
C GLY A 145 -14.50 3.06 22.71
N LYS A 146 -14.19 4.01 21.83
CA LYS A 146 -14.94 4.30 20.60
C LYS A 146 -14.99 3.00 19.79
N LYS A 147 -16.13 2.30 19.83
CA LYS A 147 -16.42 1.17 18.94
C LYS A 147 -16.21 1.68 17.52
N LEU A 148 -15.36 0.99 16.75
CA LEU A 148 -15.37 1.07 15.29
C LEU A 148 -16.83 0.96 14.86
N ASP A 149 -17.34 1.95 14.11
CA ASP A 149 -18.67 1.80 13.53
C ASP A 149 -18.62 0.52 12.67
N LYS A 150 -19.48 -0.45 12.97
CA LYS A 150 -19.52 -1.72 12.22
C LYS A 150 -19.82 -1.48 10.74
N SER A 151 -20.42 -0.33 10.42
CA SER A 151 -20.64 0.11 9.04
C SER A 151 -19.31 0.32 8.30
N ASP A 152 -18.33 1.01 8.92
CA ASP A 152 -17.01 1.27 8.33
C ASP A 152 -16.21 -0.03 8.09
N ASP A 153 -16.27 -0.98 9.04
CA ASP A 153 -15.62 -2.28 8.89
C ASP A 153 -16.23 -3.09 7.74
N LYS A 154 -17.57 -3.10 7.64
CA LYS A 154 -18.28 -3.77 6.55
C LYS A 154 -17.92 -3.16 5.19
N VAL A 155 -17.96 -1.83 5.07
CA VAL A 155 -17.62 -1.13 3.82
C VAL A 155 -16.17 -1.40 3.42
N SER A 156 -15.24 -1.39 4.38
CA SER A 156 -13.83 -1.71 4.14
C SER A 156 -13.65 -3.15 3.63
N ARG A 157 -14.32 -4.13 4.26
CA ARG A 157 -14.26 -5.53 3.83
C ARG A 157 -14.83 -5.73 2.42
N GLU A 158 -16.01 -5.19 2.15
CA GLU A 158 -16.67 -5.31 0.84
C GLU A 158 -15.87 -4.62 -0.26
N SER A 159 -15.32 -3.43 0.01
CA SER A 159 -14.48 -2.71 -0.95
C SER A 159 -13.17 -3.43 -1.22
N ARG A 160 -12.57 -4.04 -0.19
CA ARG A 160 -11.35 -4.85 -0.35
C ARG A 160 -11.62 -6.15 -1.12
N GLU A 161 -12.75 -6.79 -0.88
CA GLU A 161 -13.17 -7.98 -1.65
C GLU A 161 -13.40 -7.63 -3.12
N LEU A 162 -14.10 -6.53 -3.39
CA LEU A 162 -14.28 -6.01 -4.75
C LEU A 162 -12.92 -5.73 -5.42
N ALA A 163 -11.96 -5.14 -4.70
CA ALA A 163 -10.62 -4.91 -5.23
C ALA A 163 -9.93 -6.22 -5.63
N ILE A 164 -10.00 -7.26 -4.79
CA ILE A 164 -9.45 -8.59 -5.11
C ILE A 164 -10.11 -9.16 -6.37
N ASN A 165 -11.43 -9.00 -6.53
CA ASN A 165 -12.14 -9.47 -7.71
C ASN A 165 -11.66 -8.76 -8.99
N TYR A 166 -11.43 -7.44 -8.94
CA TYR A 166 -10.85 -6.69 -10.07
C TYR A 166 -9.41 -7.13 -10.38
N MET A 167 -8.58 -7.32 -9.36
CA MET A 167 -7.21 -7.81 -9.50
C MET A 167 -7.17 -9.21 -10.14
N ALA A 168 -8.05 -10.11 -9.70
CA ALA A 168 -8.18 -11.46 -10.23
C ALA A 168 -8.69 -11.45 -11.69
N ALA A 169 -9.67 -10.61 -12.00
CA ALA A 169 -10.18 -10.44 -13.36
C ALA A 169 -9.09 -9.95 -14.32
N ILE A 170 -8.26 -8.99 -13.90
CA ILE A 170 -7.12 -8.51 -14.70
C ILE A 170 -6.05 -9.59 -14.85
N MET A 171 -5.69 -10.29 -13.77
CA MET A 171 -4.74 -11.41 -13.86
C MET A 171 -5.22 -12.46 -14.86
N ARG A 172 -6.50 -12.86 -14.79
CA ARG A 172 -7.11 -13.85 -15.68
C ARG A 172 -7.06 -13.42 -17.15
N HIS A 173 -7.23 -12.12 -17.42
CA HIS A 173 -7.14 -11.60 -18.79
C HIS A 173 -5.78 -11.89 -19.45
N PHE A 174 -4.69 -11.78 -18.70
CA PHE A 174 -3.33 -12.08 -19.18
C PHE A 174 -2.87 -13.52 -18.91
N SER A 175 -3.66 -14.31 -18.17
CA SER A 175 -3.40 -15.71 -17.87
C SER A 175 -4.69 -16.52 -18.10
N PRO A 176 -5.14 -16.65 -19.37
CA PRO A 176 -6.46 -17.22 -19.69
C PRO A 176 -6.58 -18.72 -19.37
N THR A 177 -5.48 -19.39 -19.03
CA THR A 177 -5.47 -20.79 -18.59
C THR A 177 -5.90 -20.95 -17.12
N LEU A 178 -5.92 -19.86 -16.34
CA LEU A 178 -6.38 -19.87 -14.95
C LEU A 178 -7.87 -19.56 -14.87
N THR A 179 -8.57 -20.29 -14.02
CA THR A 179 -9.94 -19.95 -13.60
C THR A 179 -9.95 -18.70 -12.73
N PHE A 180 -11.12 -18.06 -12.60
CA PHE A 180 -11.27 -16.90 -11.73
C PHE A 180 -10.88 -17.21 -10.27
N ASP A 181 -11.30 -18.37 -9.74
CA ASP A 181 -10.97 -18.78 -8.36
C ASP A 181 -9.46 -18.99 -8.16
N GLN A 182 -8.78 -19.58 -9.14
CA GLN A 182 -7.32 -19.73 -9.12
C GLN A 182 -6.62 -18.36 -9.13
N CYS A 183 -7.11 -17.41 -9.94
CA CYS A 183 -6.60 -16.05 -9.94
C CYS A 183 -6.85 -15.35 -8.60
N THR A 184 -8.03 -15.48 -8.01
CA THR A 184 -8.39 -14.91 -6.70
C THR A 184 -7.49 -15.46 -5.58
N ALA A 185 -7.24 -16.77 -5.58
CA ALA A 185 -6.32 -17.40 -4.64
C ALA A 185 -4.88 -16.90 -4.84
N LYS A 186 -4.43 -16.77 -6.10
CA LYS A 186 -3.09 -16.28 -6.43
C LYS A 186 -2.90 -14.81 -6.04
N VAL A 187 -3.84 -13.92 -6.37
CA VAL A 187 -3.86 -12.53 -5.91
C VAL A 187 -3.79 -12.48 -4.39
N SER A 188 -4.63 -13.25 -3.68
CA SER A 188 -4.62 -13.28 -2.21
C SER A 188 -3.25 -13.69 -1.66
N SER A 189 -2.59 -14.69 -2.28
CA SER A 189 -1.24 -15.10 -1.92
C SER A 189 -0.21 -13.97 -2.14
N LEU A 190 -0.25 -13.30 -3.29
CA LEU A 190 0.65 -12.19 -3.61
C LEU A 190 0.46 -11.02 -2.65
N LEU A 191 -0.78 -10.65 -2.33
CA LEU A 191 -1.11 -9.61 -1.36
C LEU A 191 -0.59 -9.95 0.03
N ASN A 192 -0.68 -11.21 0.46
CA ASN A 192 -0.15 -11.64 1.75
C ASN A 192 1.38 -11.58 1.78
N LYS A 193 2.07 -11.97 0.70
CA LYS A 193 3.53 -11.88 0.60
C LYS A 193 4.03 -10.44 0.56
N GLY A 194 3.32 -9.55 -0.14
CA GLY A 194 3.66 -8.14 -0.23
C GLY A 194 3.13 -7.26 0.91
N LYS A 195 2.49 -7.85 1.92
CA LYS A 195 1.87 -7.11 3.02
C LYS A 195 2.91 -6.26 3.76
N GLY A 196 2.60 -4.98 3.93
CA GLY A 196 3.48 -3.98 4.56
C GLY A 196 4.78 -3.67 3.79
N GLN A 197 4.93 -4.15 2.56
CA GLN A 197 6.10 -3.85 1.72
C GLN A 197 5.75 -2.74 0.74
N LEU A 198 6.68 -1.77 0.59
CA LEU A 198 6.57 -0.74 -0.43
C LEU A 198 6.60 -1.32 -1.85
N TYR A 199 7.30 -2.45 -2.03
CA TYR A 199 7.42 -3.15 -3.28
C TYR A 199 7.69 -4.63 -3.06
N PHE A 200 6.79 -5.49 -3.54
CA PHE A 200 6.96 -6.93 -3.68
C PHE A 200 6.69 -7.33 -5.13
N ALA A 201 7.54 -8.16 -5.72
CA ALA A 201 7.32 -8.63 -7.09
C ALA A 201 7.55 -10.14 -7.21
N GLN A 202 6.74 -10.78 -8.04
CA GLN A 202 6.88 -12.20 -8.37
C GLN A 202 6.70 -12.40 -9.87
N ASN A 203 7.68 -13.03 -10.51
CA ASN A 203 7.59 -13.43 -11.91
C ASN A 203 6.78 -14.74 -12.04
N ASP A 204 6.08 -14.87 -13.15
CA ASP A 204 5.24 -16.02 -13.49
C ASP A 204 5.16 -16.15 -15.03
N GLY A 205 5.98 -17.02 -15.61
CA GLY A 205 6.14 -17.07 -17.06
C GLY A 205 6.54 -15.71 -17.63
N ALA A 206 5.80 -15.22 -18.62
CA ALA A 206 6.03 -13.92 -19.27
C ALA A 206 5.44 -12.72 -18.49
N MET A 207 4.95 -12.94 -17.27
CA MET A 207 4.33 -11.93 -16.44
C MET A 207 5.18 -11.61 -15.20
N ARG A 208 5.14 -10.37 -14.75
CA ARG A 208 5.51 -9.97 -13.39
C ARG A 208 4.29 -9.39 -12.70
N TYR A 209 4.00 -9.91 -11.51
CA TYR A 209 3.04 -9.33 -10.60
C TYR A 209 3.76 -8.46 -9.59
N VAL A 210 3.29 -7.23 -9.40
CA VAL A 210 3.83 -6.30 -8.40
C VAL A 210 2.75 -5.98 -7.38
N VAL A 211 3.11 -5.96 -6.11
CA VAL A 211 2.27 -5.54 -5.00
C VAL A 211 2.97 -4.44 -4.22
N SER A 212 2.23 -3.40 -3.85
CA SER A 212 2.65 -2.41 -2.88
C SER A 212 1.53 -2.29 -1.84
N ASP A 213 1.87 -2.42 -0.57
CA ASP A 213 0.92 -2.25 0.54
C ASP A 213 1.44 -1.17 1.48
N SER A 214 0.84 0.02 1.35
CA SER A 214 1.18 1.20 2.13
C SER A 214 0.19 1.47 3.25
N ALA A 215 -0.52 0.43 3.75
CA ALA A 215 -1.52 0.48 4.84
C ALA A 215 -2.54 1.62 4.70
N GLU A 216 -2.16 2.84 5.13
CA GLU A 216 -2.96 4.07 5.03
C GLU A 216 -3.15 4.56 3.59
N LYS A 217 -2.13 4.42 2.72
CA LYS A 217 -2.24 4.84 1.30
C LYS A 217 -2.91 3.79 0.42
N GLY A 218 -3.16 2.61 0.98
CA GLY A 218 -3.82 1.50 0.32
C GLY A 218 -2.89 0.49 -0.35
N ILE A 219 -3.51 -0.39 -1.13
CA ILE A 219 -2.89 -1.56 -1.74
C ILE A 219 -2.93 -1.39 -3.25
N THR A 220 -1.78 -1.52 -3.91
CA THR A 220 -1.69 -1.58 -5.37
C THR A 220 -1.25 -2.96 -5.82
N PHE A 221 -1.94 -3.49 -6.83
CA PHE A 221 -1.55 -4.69 -7.57
C PHE A 221 -1.35 -4.32 -9.03
N ALA A 222 -0.23 -4.73 -9.62
CA ALA A 222 0.07 -4.49 -11.03
C ALA A 222 0.43 -5.78 -11.75
N VAL A 223 0.09 -5.78 -13.05
CA VAL A 223 0.44 -6.82 -14.00
C VAL A 223 1.31 -6.20 -15.08
N GLU A 224 2.50 -6.77 -15.27
CA GLU A 224 3.53 -6.23 -16.15
C GLU A 224 4.09 -7.35 -17.03
N PRO A 225 4.37 -7.08 -18.32
CA PRO A 225 5.06 -8.04 -19.17
C PRO A 225 6.54 -8.10 -18.75
N ILE A 226 7.15 -9.26 -18.91
CA ILE A 226 8.60 -9.40 -18.85
C ILE A 226 9.13 -9.98 -20.16
N LYS A 227 10.31 -9.52 -20.55
CA LYS A 227 11.03 -10.16 -21.65
C LYS A 227 11.58 -11.48 -21.13
N LEU A 228 11.16 -12.58 -21.74
CA LEU A 228 11.77 -13.87 -21.51
C LEU A 228 13.13 -13.87 -22.22
N SER A 229 14.21 -13.74 -21.46
CA SER A 229 15.53 -14.17 -21.94
C SER A 229 15.68 -15.65 -21.61
N LEU A 230 16.20 -16.42 -22.56
CA LEU A 230 16.75 -17.74 -22.23
C LEU A 230 17.86 -17.49 -21.21
N SER A 231 17.71 -18.02 -19.99
CA SER A 231 18.80 -18.00 -19.02
C SER A 231 19.92 -18.89 -19.56
N ASP A 232 21.16 -18.41 -19.57
CA ASP A 232 22.37 -19.16 -19.96
C ASP A 232 22.69 -20.37 -19.04
N ASN A 233 21.76 -20.77 -18.16
CA ASN A 233 21.90 -21.90 -17.24
C ASN A 233 21.37 -23.22 -17.81
N ALA A 234 21.26 -23.32 -19.14
CA ALA A 234 21.07 -24.59 -19.84
C ALA A 234 22.41 -25.00 -20.46
N ALA A 235 23.35 -25.41 -19.62
CA ALA A 235 24.56 -26.12 -20.00
C ALA A 235 24.80 -27.27 -19.00
#